data_AF-A0AAN8YWM1-F1
#
_entry.id   AF-A0AAN8YWM1-F1
#
_cell.length_a   1.000
_cell.length_b   1.000
_cell.length_c   1.000
_cell.angle_alpha   90.00
_cell.angle_beta   90.00
_cell.angle_gamma   90.00
#
_symmetry.space_group_name_H-M   'P 1'
#
loop_
_entity.id
_entity.type
_entity.pdbx_description
1 polymer ?
#
loop_
_entity_poly.entity_id
_entity_poly.type
_entity_poly.pdbx_seq_one_letter_code
_entity_poly.pdbx_strand_id
1 'polypeptide(L)'
;MKTEGDHWATRGGLEKIDCSKAPFVASYTSFHVDGCDALTPLKDPDLQYTWQSWDQRAFLDLHGPQYGRLQWLRNKFTIFFSAACRYHRSNFG
;
A
#
# COMPACT_ATOMS: atom_id res chain seq x y z
N MET A 1 -28.67 9.14 -1.17
CA MET A 1 -27.76 7.98 -1.01
C MET A 1 -26.40 8.56 -0.63
N LYS A 2 -25.95 8.38 0.62
CA LYS A 2 -24.60 8.81 1.03
C LYS A 2 -23.63 7.74 0.53
N THR A 3 -22.60 8.10 -0.21
CA THR A 3 -21.54 7.15 -0.56
C THR A 3 -20.39 7.32 0.44
N GLU A 4 -19.85 6.21 0.96
CA GLU A 4 -18.90 6.19 2.09
C GLU A 4 -17.63 7.03 1.84
N GLY A 5 -17.22 7.19 0.57
CA GLY A 5 -16.04 7.94 0.15
C GLY A 5 -16.22 9.46 0.07
N ASP A 6 -17.47 9.96 0.04
CA ASP A 6 -17.75 11.36 -0.25
C ASP A 6 -17.14 12.34 0.76
N HIS A 7 -16.90 11.90 1.99
CA HIS A 7 -16.41 12.75 3.07
C HIS A 7 -14.89 12.94 3.08
N TRP A 8 -14.15 12.21 2.24
CA TRP A 8 -12.68 12.25 2.31
C TRP A 8 -11.94 12.01 0.99
N ALA A 9 -12.52 11.25 0.05
CA ALA A 9 -11.76 10.68 -1.07
C ALA A 9 -11.23 11.72 -2.07
N THR A 10 -12.08 12.65 -2.53
CA THR A 10 -11.70 13.63 -3.55
C THR A 10 -11.55 15.02 -2.92
N ARG A 11 -10.34 15.59 -3.02
CA ARG A 11 -9.97 16.87 -2.39
C ARG A 11 -10.36 16.95 -0.91
N GLY A 12 -10.12 15.88 -0.16
CA GLY A 12 -10.49 15.81 1.26
C GLY A 12 -12.01 15.82 1.51
N GLY A 13 -12.81 15.41 0.53
CA GLY A 13 -14.27 15.35 0.64
C GLY A 13 -15.02 16.59 0.16
N LEU A 14 -14.32 17.56 -0.45
CA LEU A 14 -14.93 18.75 -1.03
C LEU A 14 -15.69 18.44 -2.33
N GLU A 15 -15.24 17.45 -3.09
CA GLU A 15 -15.90 17.00 -4.31
C GLU A 15 -16.65 15.69 -4.05
N LYS A 16 -17.96 15.71 -4.33
CA LYS A 16 -18.88 14.58 -4.14
C LYS A 16 -19.02 13.77 -5.42
N ILE A 17 -19.41 12.51 -5.30
CA ILE A 17 -19.73 11.66 -6.44
C ILE A 17 -20.85 12.27 -7.30
N ASP A 18 -20.65 12.30 -8.61
CA ASP A 18 -21.67 12.67 -9.58
C ASP A 18 -22.37 11.41 -10.11
N CYS A 19 -23.48 11.04 -9.47
CA CYS A 19 -24.22 9.82 -9.81
C CYS A 19 -24.78 9.80 -11.24
N SER A 20 -24.83 10.94 -11.95
CA SER A 20 -25.22 10.96 -13.37
C SER A 20 -24.21 10.27 -14.29
N LYS A 21 -22.97 10.07 -13.83
CA LYS A 21 -21.88 9.43 -14.57
C LYS A 21 -21.76 7.93 -14.35
N ALA A 22 -22.72 7.33 -13.65
CA ALA A 22 -22.77 5.89 -13.46
C ALA A 22 -22.94 5.14 -14.80
N PRO A 23 -22.43 3.91 -14.93
CA PRO A 23 -21.79 3.09 -13.89
C PRO A 23 -20.30 3.40 -13.68
N PHE A 24 -19.85 3.30 -12.42
CA PHE A 24 -18.43 3.33 -12.07
C PHE A 24 -17.90 1.89 -12.02
N VAL A 25 -17.03 1.51 -12.95
CA VAL A 25 -16.55 0.13 -13.12
C VAL A 25 -15.04 0.06 -12.93
N ALA A 26 -14.58 -0.87 -12.09
CA ALA A 26 -13.17 -1.23 -11.95
C ALA A 26 -12.96 -2.68 -12.37
N SER A 27 -11.88 -2.95 -13.10
CA SER A 27 -11.54 -4.28 -13.60
C SER A 27 -10.31 -4.81 -12.89
N TYR A 28 -10.36 -6.07 -12.45
CA TYR A 28 -9.28 -6.76 -11.75
C TYR A 28 -8.89 -8.02 -12.55
N THR A 29 -7.59 -8.29 -12.62
CA THR A 29 -7.00 -9.49 -13.25
C THR A 29 -5.81 -9.95 -12.42
N SER A 30 -5.24 -11.11 -12.77
CA SER A 30 -4.04 -11.65 -12.12
C SER A 30 -4.20 -11.80 -10.59
N PHE A 31 -5.18 -12.60 -10.17
CA PHE A 31 -5.40 -12.99 -8.77
C PHE A 31 -4.29 -13.93 -8.26
N HIS A 32 -3.04 -13.46 -8.28
CA HIS A 32 -1.87 -14.21 -7.86
C HIS A 32 -1.66 -14.05 -6.36
N VAL A 33 -1.69 -15.17 -5.64
CA VAL A 33 -1.41 -15.24 -4.21
C VAL A 33 -0.26 -16.23 -4.03
N ASP A 34 0.89 -15.71 -3.59
CA ASP A 34 2.06 -16.49 -3.17
C ASP A 34 2.40 -16.00 -1.75
N GLY A 35 1.95 -16.77 -0.75
CA GLY A 35 1.98 -16.40 0.65
C GLY A 35 1.89 -17.63 1.55
N CYS A 36 2.12 -17.43 2.85
CA CYS A 36 2.06 -18.51 3.83
C CYS A 36 0.64 -18.65 4.40
N ASP A 37 0.02 -19.83 4.25
CA ASP A 37 -1.29 -20.14 4.83
C ASP A 37 -1.20 -20.36 6.34
N ALA A 38 -1.82 -19.47 7.13
CA ALA A 38 -1.76 -19.48 8.60
C ALA A 38 -2.53 -20.63 9.29
N LEU A 39 -3.36 -21.39 8.57
CA LEU A 39 -4.32 -22.35 9.15
C LEU A 39 -3.88 -23.82 9.10
N THR A 40 -2.74 -24.12 8.48
CA THR A 40 -2.23 -25.49 8.46
C THR A 40 -1.47 -25.73 9.77
N PRO A 41 -1.90 -26.61 10.69
CA PRO A 41 -1.06 -26.97 11.83
C PRO A 41 0.15 -27.68 11.24
N LEU A 42 1.28 -27.01 11.29
CA LEU A 42 2.46 -27.49 10.61
C LEU A 42 3.00 -28.66 11.41
N LYS A 43 3.08 -29.81 10.74
CA LYS A 43 3.62 -31.04 11.31
C LYS A 43 5.09 -30.92 11.74
N ASP A 44 5.75 -29.82 11.39
CA ASP A 44 7.14 -29.56 11.75
C ASP A 44 7.40 -28.03 11.87
N PRO A 45 7.83 -27.53 13.04
CA PRO A 45 8.21 -26.13 13.23
C PRO A 45 9.51 -25.73 12.49
N ASP A 46 10.34 -26.69 12.07
CA ASP A 46 11.62 -26.40 11.40
C ASP A 46 11.52 -26.30 9.87
N LEU A 47 10.39 -26.67 9.27
CA LEU A 47 10.17 -26.67 7.81
C LEU A 47 9.51 -25.40 7.25
N GLN A 48 9.11 -24.45 8.10
CA GLN A 48 8.32 -23.29 7.67
C GLN A 48 9.10 -22.06 7.29
N TYR A 49 10.16 -21.76 8.02
CA TYR A 49 10.75 -20.42 8.05
C TYR A 49 11.94 -20.26 7.10
N THR A 50 12.26 -21.29 6.32
CA THR A 50 13.56 -21.38 5.61
C THR A 50 13.46 -21.57 4.10
N TRP A 51 12.25 -21.69 3.52
CA TRP A 51 12.08 -22.05 2.10
C TRP A 51 11.23 -21.09 1.28
N GLN A 52 10.65 -20.07 1.90
CA GLN A 52 9.89 -19.05 1.18
C GLN A 52 10.86 -18.13 0.44
N SER A 53 10.56 -17.82 -0.83
CA SER A 53 11.45 -17.04 -1.69
C SER A 53 11.73 -15.65 -1.10
N TRP A 54 10.73 -15.04 -0.44
CA TRP A 54 10.83 -13.72 0.18
C TRP A 54 11.56 -13.68 1.53
N ASP A 55 11.85 -14.81 2.18
CA ASP A 55 12.60 -14.85 3.45
C ASP A 55 14.13 -14.96 3.24
N GLN A 56 14.58 -15.00 1.99
CA GLN A 56 16.01 -15.10 1.67
C GLN A 56 16.75 -13.77 1.91
N ARG A 57 18.07 -13.85 2.17
CA ARG A 57 18.93 -12.67 2.42
C ARG A 57 18.80 -11.57 1.36
N ALA A 58 18.55 -11.93 0.11
CA ALA A 58 18.36 -10.99 -1.00
C ALA A 58 17.11 -10.10 -0.87
N PHE A 59 16.17 -10.44 0.01
CA PHE A 59 14.89 -9.74 0.22
C PHE A 59 14.80 -9.06 1.59
N LEU A 60 15.84 -9.12 2.43
CA LEU A 60 15.88 -8.40 3.70
C LEU A 60 15.94 -6.89 3.53
N ASP A 61 16.40 -6.42 2.37
CA ASP A 61 16.44 -5.00 2.04
C ASP A 61 16.33 -4.79 0.52
N LEU A 62 15.95 -3.59 0.11
CA LEU A 62 15.99 -3.17 -1.28
C LEU A 62 17.44 -3.05 -1.77
N HIS A 63 17.69 -3.40 -3.03
CA HIS A 63 19.00 -3.13 -3.66
C HIS A 63 19.10 -1.68 -4.13
N GLY A 64 20.32 -1.16 -4.30
CA GLY A 64 20.59 0.25 -4.63
C GLY A 64 19.69 0.87 -5.73
N PRO A 65 19.53 0.24 -6.90
CA PRO A 65 18.59 0.69 -7.93
C PRO A 65 17.13 0.81 -7.49
N GLN A 66 16.63 -0.06 -6.62
CA GLN A 66 15.28 0.04 -6.06
C GLN A 66 15.15 1.26 -5.15
N TYR A 67 16.17 1.55 -4.33
CA TYR A 67 16.22 2.77 -3.53
C TYR A 67 16.20 4.04 -4.40
N GLY A 68 16.94 4.06 -5.52
CA GLY A 68 16.89 5.15 -6.48
C GLY A 68 15.47 5.38 -7.06
N ARG A 69 14.76 4.30 -7.42
CA ARG A 69 13.36 4.38 -7.87
C ARG A 69 12.42 4.88 -6.77
N LEU A 70 12.58 4.38 -5.55
CA LEU A 70 11.80 4.83 -4.40
C LEU A 70 11.98 6.32 -4.14
N GLN A 71 13.22 6.82 -4.20
CA GLN A 71 13.52 8.25 -4.02
C GLN A 71 12.90 9.09 -5.12
N TRP A 72 12.97 8.65 -6.38
CA TRP A 72 12.33 9.36 -7.50
C TRP A 72 10.80 9.45 -7.34
N LEU A 73 10.14 8.35 -6.97
CA LEU A 73 8.70 8.33 -6.69
C LEU A 73 8.31 9.29 -5.55
N ARG A 74 9.08 9.28 -4.45
CA ARG A 74 8.89 10.19 -3.31
C ARG A 74 9.04 11.65 -3.73
N ASN A 75 10.04 11.97 -4.53
CA ASN A 75 10.33 13.36 -4.94
C ASN A 75 9.38 13.90 -6.01
N LYS A 76 8.75 13.04 -6.82
CA LYS A 76 7.97 13.45 -8.00
C LYS A 76 6.47 13.22 -7.92
N PHE A 77 6.03 12.17 -7.20
CA PHE A 77 4.63 11.73 -7.24
C PHE A 77 3.96 11.62 -5.87
N THR A 78 4.71 11.72 -4.77
CA THR A 78 4.10 11.67 -3.43
C THR A 78 3.50 13.04 -3.07
N ILE A 79 2.18 13.10 -3.04
CA ILE A 79 1.42 14.32 -2.69
C ILE A 79 1.05 14.42 -1.21
N PHE A 80 1.13 13.31 -0.46
CA PHE A 80 0.86 13.26 0.97
C PHE A 80 1.77 12.24 1.65
N PHE A 81 2.39 12.63 2.76
CA PHE A 81 3.24 11.74 3.56
C PHE A 81 3.17 12.10 5.04
N SER A 82 2.67 11.19 5.88
CA SER A 82 2.33 11.48 7.28
C SER A 82 3.52 11.91 8.13
N ALA A 83 4.73 11.37 7.88
CA ALA A 83 5.92 11.78 8.62
C ALA A 83 6.38 13.21 8.27
N ALA A 84 6.18 13.66 7.02
CA ALA A 84 6.42 15.05 6.65
C ALA A 84 5.39 16.00 7.28
N CYS A 85 4.12 15.59 7.38
CA CYS A 85 3.09 16.39 8.06
C CYS A 85 3.34 16.50 9.57
N ARG A 86 3.81 15.43 10.22
CA ARG A 86 4.18 15.48 11.65
C ARG A 86 5.28 16.50 11.93
N TYR A 87 6.26 16.62 11.04
CA TYR A 87 7.31 17.64 11.13
C TYR A 87 6.77 19.07 11.08
N HIS A 88 5.73 19.33 10.28
CA HIS A 88 5.07 20.64 10.27
C HIS A 88 4.21 20.89 11.50
N ARG A 89 3.52 19.88 12.04
CA ARG A 89 2.66 20.06 13.21
C ARG A 89 3.46 20.25 14.51
N SER A 90 4.66 19.67 14.62
CA SER A 90 5.52 19.81 15.80
C SER A 90 6.32 21.12 15.86
N ASN A 91 6.53 21.80 14.72
CA ASN A 91 7.31 23.04 14.64
C ASN A 91 6.48 24.33 14.70
N PHE A 92 5.15 24.22 14.82
CA PHE A 92 4.22 25.36 14.97
C PHE A 92 3.30 25.18 16.20
N GLY A 93 3.80 24.52 17.25
CA GLY A 93 3.15 24.41 18.56
C GLY A 93 3.73 25.39 19.57
#